data_AF-A0A813J785-F1
#
_entry.id   AF-A0A813J785-F1
#
_cell.length_a   1.000
_cell.length_b   1.000
_cell.length_c   1.000
_cell.angle_alpha   90.00
_cell.angle_beta   90.00
_cell.angle_gamma   90.00
#
_symmetry.space_group_name_H-M   'P 1'
#
loop_
_entity.id
_entity.type
_entity.pdbx_description
1 polymer ?
#
loop_
_entity_poly.entity_id
_entity_poly.type
_entity_poly.pdbx_seq_one_letter_code
_entity_poly.pdbx_strand_id
1 'polypeptide(L)'
;SGVRRLVLRGNLLRQNAVVANVALALVVQRAKRLQILDLQSSGLPSEGMRLIKQALAERAVLGYPLCTVHFEGNFVLVEVMNSLTHG
;
A
#
# COMPACT_ATOMS: atom_id res chain seq x y z
N SER A 1 22.84 -3.09 -6.54
CA SER A 1 22.21 -3.49 -5.26
C SER A 1 20.73 -3.12 -5.33
N GLY A 2 19.81 -4.03 -4.99
CA GLY A 2 18.36 -3.79 -5.13
C GLY A 2 17.64 -4.15 -3.83
N VAL A 3 16.63 -3.36 -3.48
CA VAL A 3 15.80 -3.59 -2.29
C VAL A 3 15.01 -4.88 -2.48
N ARG A 4 15.27 -5.89 -1.63
CA ARG A 4 14.50 -7.15 -1.61
C ARG A 4 13.37 -7.13 -0.60
N ARG A 5 13.55 -6.39 0.50
CA ARG A 5 12.59 -6.24 1.57
C ARG A 5 12.46 -4.76 1.92
N LEU A 6 11.23 -4.26 1.96
CA LEU A 6 10.91 -2.92 2.43
C LEU A 6 9.97 -3.07 3.63
N VAL A 7 10.30 -2.41 4.74
CA VAL A 7 9.53 -2.45 5.98
C VAL A 7 9.22 -1.02 6.39
N LEU A 8 7.94 -0.69 6.49
CA LEU A 8 7.46 0.59 7.01
C LEU A 8 6.37 0.29 8.03
N ARG A 9 6.68 0.41 9.31
CA ARG A 9 5.77 0.13 10.44
C ARG A 9 5.67 1.35 11.34
N GLY A 10 4.60 1.43 12.14
CA GLY A 10 4.50 2.42 13.23
C GLY A 10 3.92 3.76 12.79
N ASN A 11 2.73 3.76 12.18
CA ASN A 11 1.98 4.98 11.82
C ASN A 11 2.72 6.01 10.95
N LEU A 12 3.85 5.64 10.34
CA LEU A 12 4.70 6.54 9.55
C LEU A 12 4.01 7.15 8.33
N LEU A 13 2.89 6.57 7.89
CA LEU A 13 2.16 7.00 6.70
C LEU A 13 0.88 7.81 7.01
N ARG A 14 0.59 8.08 8.29
CA ARG A 14 -0.65 8.78 8.71
C ARG A 14 -0.69 10.27 8.35
N GLN A 15 0.43 10.99 8.46
CA GLN A 15 0.44 12.46 8.39
C GLN A 15 0.64 13.03 6.97
N ASN A 16 1.18 12.24 6.04
CA ASN A 16 1.44 12.63 4.65
C ASN A 16 0.76 11.68 3.66
N ALA A 17 -0.42 11.21 4.01
CA ALA A 17 -1.04 10.03 3.41
C ALA A 17 -1.05 10.07 1.87
N VAL A 18 -1.56 11.13 1.23
CA VAL A 18 -1.71 11.13 -0.23
C VAL A 18 -0.36 11.04 -0.96
N VAL A 19 0.56 11.95 -0.68
CA VAL A 19 1.87 12.00 -1.37
C VAL A 19 2.74 10.81 -1.02
N ALA A 20 2.77 10.41 0.25
CA ALA A 20 3.56 9.25 0.69
C ALA A 20 3.03 7.94 0.09
N ASN A 21 1.70 7.78 -0.05
CA ASN A 21 1.11 6.59 -0.66
C ASN A 21 1.44 6.48 -2.14
N VAL A 22 1.40 7.58 -2.89
CA VAL A 22 1.77 7.61 -4.31
C VAL A 22 3.26 7.31 -4.48
N ALA A 23 4.12 7.95 -3.68
CA ALA A 23 5.56 7.70 -3.72
C ALA A 23 5.89 6.24 -3.39
N LEU A 24 5.24 5.67 -2.36
CA LEU A 24 5.41 4.27 -2.00
C LEU A 24 4.95 3.34 -3.12
N ALA A 25 3.80 3.60 -3.75
CA ALA A 25 3.33 2.82 -4.89
C ALA A 25 4.31 2.84 -6.07
N LEU A 26 4.89 4.01 -6.39
CA LEU A 26 5.93 4.13 -7.42
C LEU A 26 7.19 3.33 -7.09
N VAL A 27 7.63 3.36 -5.83
CA VAL A 27 8.77 2.55 -5.36
C VAL A 27 8.46 1.07 -5.51
N VAL A 28 7.27 0.64 -5.09
CA VAL A 28 6.81 -0.75 -5.26
C VAL A 28 6.81 -1.11 -6.74
N GLN A 29 6.20 -0.31 -7.61
CA GLN A 29 6.13 -0.57 -9.05
C GLN A 29 7.52 -0.79 -9.68
N ARG A 30 8.51 0.05 -9.31
CA ARG A 30 9.84 0.07 -9.96
C ARG A 30 10.88 -0.86 -9.33
N ALA A 31 10.66 -1.33 -8.11
CA ALA A 31 11.65 -2.13 -7.38
C ALA A 31 11.77 -3.56 -7.91
N LYS A 32 12.54 -3.76 -8.99
CA LYS A 32 12.68 -5.04 -9.75
C LYS A 32 13.00 -6.30 -8.95
N ARG A 33 13.49 -6.18 -7.72
CA ARG A 33 13.89 -7.32 -6.86
C ARG A 33 13.14 -7.38 -5.54
N LEU A 34 12.13 -6.53 -5.34
CA LEU A 34 11.32 -6.54 -4.12
C LEU A 34 10.52 -7.83 -4.05
N GLN A 35 10.64 -8.53 -2.92
CA GLN A 35 9.98 -9.81 -2.64
C GLN A 35 9.06 -9.70 -1.42
N ILE A 36 9.37 -8.79 -0.49
CA ILE A 36 8.60 -8.60 0.74
C ILE A 36 8.37 -7.10 0.94
N LEU A 37 7.10 -6.72 1.10
CA LEU A 37 6.66 -5.40 1.49
C LEU A 37 5.85 -5.50 2.78
N ASP A 38 6.41 -5.00 3.87
CA ASP A 38 5.81 -5.07 5.19
C ASP A 38 5.30 -3.69 5.59
N LEU A 39 3.98 -3.54 5.58
CA LEU A 39 3.26 -2.30 5.87
C LEU A 39 2.37 -2.46 7.11
N GLN A 40 2.67 -3.42 7.98
CA GLN A 40 1.87 -3.70 9.16
C GLN A 40 1.78 -2.47 10.07
N SER A 41 0.56 -2.12 10.49
CA SER A 41 0.29 -0.99 11.38
C SER A 41 1.03 0.29 10.96
N SER A 42 1.14 0.52 9.65
CA SER A 42 1.87 1.65 9.08
C SER A 42 1.02 2.92 9.04
N GLY A 43 -0.27 2.80 9.36
CA GLY A 43 -1.23 3.89 9.27
C GLY A 43 -1.66 4.17 7.83
N LEU A 44 -1.52 3.19 6.93
CA LEU A 44 -1.87 3.31 5.52
C LEU A 44 -3.40 3.34 5.34
N PRO A 45 -3.99 4.40 4.76
CA PRO A 45 -5.43 4.41 4.46
C PRO A 45 -5.79 3.46 3.32
N SER A 46 -7.10 3.21 3.16
CA SER A 46 -7.68 2.34 2.12
C SER A 46 -7.21 2.68 0.71
N GLU A 47 -7.17 3.96 0.36
CA GLU A 47 -6.66 4.43 -0.93
C GLU A 47 -5.18 4.08 -1.13
N GLY A 48 -4.35 4.23 -0.10
CA GLY A 48 -2.95 3.84 -0.16
C GLY A 48 -2.79 2.34 -0.42
N MET A 49 -3.58 1.50 0.28
CA MET A 49 -3.61 0.06 0.03
C MET A 49 -4.02 -0.28 -1.41
N ARG A 50 -4.99 0.46 -1.98
CA ARG A 50 -5.43 0.30 -3.37
C ARG A 50 -4.31 0.62 -4.37
N LEU A 51 -3.60 1.73 -4.18
CA LEU A 51 -2.46 2.12 -5.01
C LEU A 51 -1.33 1.08 -4.97
N ILE A 52 -1.04 0.52 -3.78
CA ILE A 52 -0.04 -0.55 -3.65
C ILE A 52 -0.47 -1.80 -4.40
N LYS A 53 -1.74 -2.22 -4.28
CA LYS A 53 -2.27 -3.37 -5.03
C LYS A 53 -2.18 -3.17 -6.54
N GLN A 54 -2.49 -1.97 -7.02
CA GLN A 54 -2.35 -1.63 -8.44
C GLN A 54 -0.87 -1.72 -8.89
N ALA A 55 0.05 -1.13 -8.12
CA ALA A 55 1.48 -1.22 -8.43
C ALA A 55 1.99 -2.68 -8.47
N LEU A 56 1.49 -3.55 -7.60
CA LEU A 56 1.81 -4.99 -7.63
C LEU A 56 1.29 -5.68 -8.90
N ALA A 57 0.09 -5.33 -9.37
CA ALA A 57 -0.44 -5.87 -10.61
C ALA A 57 0.41 -5.44 -11.82
N GLU A 58 0.82 -4.18 -11.86
CA GLU A 58 1.69 -3.66 -12.92
C GLU A 58 3.07 -4.32 -12.92
N ARG A 59 3.64 -4.61 -11.74
CA ARG A 59 4.88 -5.40 -11.63
C ARG A 59 4.74 -6.79 -12.26
N ALA A 60 3.58 -7.43 -12.09
CA ALA A 60 3.33 -8.75 -12.67
C ALA A 60 3.33 -8.69 -14.21
N VAL A 61 2.73 -7.64 -14.78
CA VAL A 61 2.77 -7.38 -16.24
C VAL A 61 4.20 -7.15 -16.73
N LEU A 62 5.04 -6.47 -15.94
CA LEU A 62 6.45 -6.24 -16.25
C LEU A 62 7.36 -7.46 -16.03
N GLY A 63 6.80 -8.60 -15.61
CA GLY A 63 7.56 -9.83 -15.35
C GLY A 63 8.48 -9.77 -14.13
N TYR A 64 8.21 -8.86 -13.18
CA TYR A 64 9.00 -8.78 -11.95
C TYR A 64 8.63 -9.91 -10.99
N PRO A 65 9.55 -10.30 -10.08
CA PRO A 65 9.26 -11.32 -9.08
C PRO A 65 8.04 -10.95 -8.23
N LEU A 66 7.30 -11.99 -7.84
CA LEU A 66 6.19 -11.88 -6.90
C LEU A 66 6.66 -11.20 -5.61
N CYS A 67 5.84 -10.29 -5.11
CA CYS A 67 6.09 -9.58 -3.86
C CYS A 67 4.95 -9.88 -2.88
N THR A 68 5.29 -10.51 -1.75
CA THR A 68 4.37 -10.71 -0.64
C THR A 68 4.16 -9.38 0.10
N VAL A 69 2.92 -9.05 0.42
CA VAL A 69 2.58 -7.78 1.08
C VAL A 69 1.79 -8.04 2.36
N HIS A 70 2.22 -7.40 3.43
CA HIS A 70 1.60 -7.47 4.76
C HIS A 70 0.92 -6.14 5.09
N PHE A 71 -0.41 -6.15 5.19
CA PHE A 71 -1.23 -4.97 5.50
C PHE A 71 -1.87 -5.03 6.90
N GLU A 72 -1.55 -6.03 7.73
CA GLU A 72 -2.24 -6.23 9.00
C GLU A 72 -2.14 -5.01 9.92
N GLY A 73 -3.21 -4.66 10.61
CA GLY A 73 -3.25 -3.52 11.54
C GLY A 73 -3.30 -2.13 10.90
N ASN A 74 -3.46 -2.03 9.57
CA ASN A 74 -3.89 -0.78 8.95
C ASN A 74 -5.40 -0.63 9.07
N PHE A 75 -5.86 0.52 9.57
CA PHE A 75 -7.28 0.81 9.70
C PHE A 75 -7.89 1.05 8.31
N VAL A 76 -8.80 0.17 7.90
CA VAL A 76 -9.72 0.44 6.78
C VAL A 76 -10.88 1.22 7.39
N LEU A 77 -10.94 2.53 7.17
CA LEU A 77 -12.19 3.24 7.39
C LEU A 77 -13.14 2.74 6.29
N VAL A 78 -14.03 1.81 6.65
CA VAL A 78 -15.19 1.53 5.83
C VAL A 78 -16.09 2.74 6.03
N GLU A 79 -16.12 3.64 5.05
CA GLU A 79 -17.19 4.63 4.96
C GLU A 79 -18.48 3.83 4.74
N VAL A 80 -19.13 3.46 5.85
CA VAL A 80 -20.54 3.12 5.83
C VAL A 80 -21.23 4.45 5.54
N MET A 81 -21.40 4.77 4.25
CA MET A 81 -22.33 5.80 3.83
C MET A 81 -23.71 5.34 4.31
N ASN A 82 -24.08 5.78 5.50
CA ASN A 82 -25.42 5.60 6.01
C ASN A 82 -26.38 6.20 4.98
N SER A 83 -27.20 5.32 4.41
CA SER A 83 -28.48 5.63 3.81
C SER A 83 -29.34 6.43 4.80
N LEU A 84 -29.14 7.74 4.87
CA LEU A 84 -29.89 8.67 5.73
C LEU A 84 -30.20 9.96 4.96
N THR A 85 -30.89 9.84 3.83
CA THR A 85 -31.69 10.89 3.18
C THR A 85 -32.51 10.16 2.10
N HIS A 86 -33.81 9.92 2.16
CA HIS A 86 -34.91 10.47 2.94
C HIS A 86 -35.99 9.39 3.13
N GLY A 87 -36.73 9.46 4.25
CA GLY A 87 -38.08 8.91 4.35
C GLY A 87 -39.11 9.80 3.68
#